data_AF-A0AAV2SPE2-F1
#
_entry.id   AF-A0AAV2SPE2-F1
#
_cell.length_a   1.000
_cell.length_b   1.000
_cell.length_c   1.000
_cell.angle_alpha   90.00
_cell.angle_beta   90.00
_cell.angle_gamma   90.00
#
_symmetry.space_group_name_H-M   'P 1'
#
loop_
_entity.id
_entity.type
_entity.pdbx_description
1 polymer ?
#
loop_
_entity_poly.entity_id
_entity_poly.type
_entity_poly.pdbx_seq_one_letter_code
_entity_poly.pdbx_strand_id
1 'polypeptide(L)'
;VGMCTHIKNYFKQPVDNKKGSPNYRYGETSYAHSSPFLGSMNPGQSIQTIENNMYRSPIFEHKVPVTDFLIIRNRAGYSIREINAAFTSGQQCPLYEIPTPTSKRSIDFMRKFLQVFIYRLFLKSKDSPRRIKMDEIKKAFPLHLESSIRKCLKPCAVFNRTGVN
;
A
#
# COMPACT_ATOMS: atom_id res chain seq x y z
N VAL A 1 -2.34 6.22 4.29
CA VAL A 1 -0.89 6.01 4.57
C VAL A 1 -0.79 4.99 5.68
N GLY A 2 0.12 4.01 5.58
CA GLY A 2 0.25 2.93 6.57
C GLY A 2 0.67 1.57 6.01
N MET A 3 0.81 1.42 4.68
CA MET A 3 1.44 0.25 4.08
C MET A 3 2.95 0.27 4.33
N CYS A 4 3.57 -0.91 4.36
CA CYS A 4 5.00 -1.08 4.60
C CYS A 4 5.74 -1.52 3.33
N THR A 5 7.05 -1.25 3.29
CA THR A 5 7.97 -1.73 2.27
C THR A 5 9.30 -2.10 2.92
N HIS A 6 10.01 -3.07 2.35
CA HIS A 6 11.36 -3.43 2.78
C HIS A 6 12.41 -2.78 1.87
N ILE A 7 13.58 -2.48 2.43
CA ILE A 7 14.79 -2.18 1.66
C ILE A 7 15.66 -3.44 1.67
N LYS A 8 15.90 -4.02 0.50
CA LYS A 8 16.82 -5.15 0.33
C LYS A 8 18.04 -4.73 -0.47
N ASN A 9 19.19 -5.10 0.03
CA ASN A 9 20.48 -4.86 -0.60
C ASN A 9 20.88 -6.17 -1.30
N TYR A 10 20.43 -6.34 -2.55
CA TYR A 10 20.79 -7.52 -3.32
C TYR A 10 22.27 -7.50 -3.61
N PHE A 11 22.96 -8.60 -3.36
CA PHE A 11 24.40 -8.73 -3.63
C PHE A 11 24.68 -10.05 -4.33
N LYS A 12 25.35 -9.96 -5.49
CA LYS A 12 25.81 -11.15 -6.22
C LYS A 12 27.24 -11.46 -5.81
N GLN A 13 27.45 -12.60 -5.15
CA GLN A 13 28.78 -12.97 -4.68
C GLN A 13 29.75 -13.19 -5.84
N PRO A 14 30.99 -12.66 -5.77
CA PRO A 14 32.07 -13.03 -6.68
C PRO A 14 32.59 -14.43 -6.38
N VAL A 15 33.22 -15.07 -7.37
CA VAL A 15 33.82 -16.41 -7.24
C VAL A 15 34.97 -16.42 -6.22
N ASP A 16 35.76 -15.35 -6.17
CA ASP A 16 36.83 -15.16 -5.19
C ASP A 16 36.28 -14.34 -4.01
N ASN A 17 35.81 -15.02 -2.96
CA ASN A 17 35.04 -14.43 -1.86
C ASN A 17 35.91 -13.72 -0.79
N LYS A 18 36.91 -12.93 -1.23
CA LYS A 18 37.86 -12.24 -0.34
C LYS A 18 37.31 -10.95 0.26
N LYS A 19 36.25 -10.38 -0.33
CA LYS A 19 35.56 -9.17 0.16
C LYS A 19 34.08 -9.49 0.36
N GLY A 20 33.58 -9.30 1.59
CA GLY A 20 32.16 -9.48 1.93
C GLY A 20 31.25 -8.47 1.24
N SER A 21 29.93 -8.62 1.41
CA SER A 21 28.95 -7.68 0.85
C SER A 21 29.20 -6.24 1.33
N PRO A 22 28.94 -5.22 0.49
CA PRO A 22 28.98 -3.82 0.93
C PRO A 22 28.08 -3.59 2.15
N ASN A 23 28.58 -2.82 3.12
CA ASN A 23 27.78 -2.42 4.28
C ASN A 23 26.99 -1.16 3.92
N TYR A 24 25.66 -1.24 4.02
CA TYR A 24 24.76 -0.10 3.79
C TYR A 24 24.16 0.38 5.11
N ARG A 25 23.91 1.69 5.21
CA ARG A 25 23.21 2.28 6.36
C ARG A 25 21.78 1.77 6.51
N TYR A 26 21.14 1.42 5.39
CA TYR A 26 19.74 1.00 5.32
C TYR A 26 19.59 -0.33 4.58
N GLY A 27 18.59 -1.10 5.01
CA GLY A 27 18.17 -2.34 4.37
C GLY A 27 18.92 -3.58 4.83
N GLU A 28 18.40 -4.73 4.40
CA GLU A 28 18.93 -6.05 4.72
C GLU A 28 19.69 -6.62 3.51
N THR A 29 20.87 -7.18 3.74
CA THR A 29 21.64 -7.84 2.67
C THR A 29 20.98 -9.15 2.25
N SER A 30 20.67 -9.27 0.96
CA SER A 30 20.11 -10.48 0.35
C SER A 30 21.06 -11.01 -0.71
N TYR A 31 21.56 -12.23 -0.54
CA TYR A 31 22.39 -12.86 -1.56
C TYR A 31 21.54 -13.30 -2.76
N ALA A 32 21.94 -12.88 -3.95
CA ALA A 32 21.18 -13.11 -5.18
C ALA A 32 22.02 -13.97 -6.15
N HIS A 33 21.51 -15.14 -6.52
CA HIS A 33 22.10 -15.97 -7.57
C HIS A 33 21.75 -15.43 -8.97
N SER A 34 20.51 -14.92 -9.12
CA SER A 34 20.00 -14.27 -10.32
C SER A 34 19.58 -12.83 -10.03
N SER A 35 19.52 -11.99 -11.05
CA SER A 35 19.08 -10.61 -10.88
C SER A 35 17.59 -10.55 -10.56
N PRO A 36 17.17 -9.72 -9.59
CA PRO A 36 15.75 -9.48 -9.30
C PRO A 36 15.10 -8.51 -10.32
N PHE A 37 15.84 -8.06 -11.33
CA PHE A 37 15.40 -7.12 -12.35
C PHE A 37 15.58 -7.69 -13.76
N LEU A 38 15.13 -6.94 -14.76
CA LEU A 38 15.25 -7.32 -16.17
C LEU A 38 16.71 -7.44 -16.65
N GLY A 39 17.62 -6.66 -16.07
CA GLY A 39 19.05 -6.69 -16.40
C GLY A 39 19.83 -7.67 -15.53
N SER A 40 20.98 -8.15 -16.02
CA SER A 40 21.87 -9.03 -15.26
C SER A 40 22.64 -8.28 -14.16
N MET A 41 22.93 -8.97 -13.06
CA MET A 41 23.86 -8.49 -12.04
C MET A 41 25.26 -9.06 -12.28
N ASN A 42 26.28 -8.21 -12.20
CA ASN A 42 27.67 -8.63 -12.28
C ASN A 42 28.15 -9.22 -10.94
N PRO A 43 29.07 -10.20 -10.93
CA PRO A 43 29.67 -10.67 -9.68
C PRO A 43 30.34 -9.52 -8.91
N GLY A 44 30.10 -9.43 -7.60
CA GLY A 44 30.53 -8.31 -6.76
C GLY A 44 29.61 -7.09 -6.79
N GLN A 45 28.60 -7.06 -7.67
CA GLN A 45 27.65 -5.95 -7.72
C GLN A 45 26.61 -6.06 -6.60
N SER A 46 26.27 -4.90 -6.03
CA SER A 46 25.16 -4.75 -5.12
C SER A 46 24.16 -3.71 -5.61
N ILE A 47 22.86 -3.96 -5.39
CA ILE A 47 21.77 -3.07 -5.78
C ILE A 47 20.81 -2.95 -4.59
N GLN A 48 20.69 -1.75 -4.03
CA GLN A 48 19.65 -1.44 -3.04
C GLN A 48 18.30 -1.34 -3.73
N THR A 49 17.27 -1.90 -3.11
CA THR A 49 15.96 -2.09 -3.74
C THR A 49 14.85 -1.93 -2.72
N ILE A 50 13.82 -1.16 -3.07
CA ILE A 50 12.55 -1.25 -2.35
C ILE A 50 11.74 -2.44 -2.87
N GLU A 51 11.23 -3.24 -1.96
CA GLU A 51 10.41 -4.40 -2.28
C GLU A 51 9.18 -4.47 -1.35
N ASN A 52 8.02 -4.66 -1.97
CA ASN A 52 6.76 -4.95 -1.29
C ASN A 52 5.90 -5.84 -2.19
N ASN A 53 4.70 -6.19 -1.73
CA ASN A 53 3.80 -7.09 -2.47
C ASN A 53 3.23 -6.50 -3.77
N MET A 54 3.44 -5.20 -4.04
CA MET A 54 2.94 -4.53 -5.25
C MET A 54 4.02 -4.41 -6.32
N TYR A 55 5.26 -4.08 -5.94
CA TYR A 55 6.34 -3.87 -6.89
C TYR A 55 7.72 -3.98 -6.23
N ARG A 56 8.73 -4.08 -7.09
CA ARG A 56 10.15 -3.94 -6.78
C ARG A 56 10.73 -2.77 -7.54
N SER A 57 11.64 -1.98 -6.96
CA SER A 57 12.31 -0.89 -7.68
C SER A 57 13.71 -0.62 -7.12
N PRO A 58 14.75 -0.46 -7.97
CA PRO A 58 16.08 -0.11 -7.48
C PRO A 58 16.04 1.30 -6.87
N ILE A 59 16.78 1.51 -5.79
CA ILE A 59 16.89 2.81 -5.12
C ILE A 59 18.34 3.26 -5.02
N PHE A 60 18.53 4.57 -5.05
CA PHE A 60 19.83 5.21 -4.98
C PHE A 60 19.79 6.30 -3.91
N GLU A 61 20.63 6.18 -2.88
CA GLU A 61 20.73 7.19 -1.82
C GLU A 61 21.43 8.45 -2.35
N HIS A 62 20.88 9.63 -2.05
CA HIS A 62 21.44 10.92 -2.40
C HIS A 62 21.66 11.78 -1.15
N LYS A 63 22.59 12.73 -1.26
CA LYS A 63 22.81 13.74 -0.23
C LYS A 63 21.63 14.69 -0.19
N VAL A 64 21.05 14.87 1.00
CA VAL A 64 20.03 15.89 1.24
C VAL A 64 20.70 17.27 1.25
N PRO A 65 20.18 18.27 0.51
CA PRO A 65 20.65 19.64 0.62
C PRO A 65 20.51 20.17 2.05
N VAL A 66 21.51 20.90 2.54
CA VAL A 66 21.48 21.49 3.90
C VAL A 66 20.41 22.58 4.07
N THR A 67 19.83 23.05 2.97
CA THR A 67 18.74 24.02 2.93
C THR A 67 17.37 23.40 3.18
N ASP A 68 17.26 22.07 3.11
CA ASP A 68 15.97 21.38 3.00
C ASP A 68 15.58 20.69 4.31
N PHE A 69 14.36 20.94 4.77
CA PHE A 69 13.80 20.36 6.00
C PHE A 69 12.40 19.78 5.74
N LEU A 70 12.03 18.78 6.55
CA LEU A 70 10.68 18.21 6.50
C LEU A 70 9.75 18.99 7.43
N ILE A 71 8.74 19.64 6.86
CA ILE A 71 7.65 20.27 7.61
C ILE A 71 6.47 19.31 7.71
N ILE A 72 6.02 19.05 8.94
CA ILE A 72 4.85 18.23 9.25
C ILE A 72 3.76 19.17 9.76
N ARG A 73 2.67 19.31 8.99
CA ARG A 73 1.48 20.07 9.40
C ARG A 73 0.37 19.12 9.84
N ASN A 74 -0.14 19.32 11.05
CA ASN A 74 -1.35 18.67 11.53
C ASN A 74 -2.35 19.73 12.06
N ARG A 75 -3.48 19.29 12.64
CA ARG A 75 -4.49 20.21 13.18
C ARG A 75 -4.00 21.03 14.39
N ALA A 76 -3.00 20.53 15.11
CA ALA A 76 -2.45 21.18 16.30
C ALA A 76 -1.35 22.20 15.96
N GLY A 77 -0.74 22.12 14.76
CA GLY A 77 0.25 23.09 14.31
C GLY A 77 1.26 22.52 13.34
N TYR A 78 2.45 23.14 13.33
CA TYR A 78 3.58 22.79 12.49
C TYR A 78 4.71 22.20 13.33
N SER A 79 5.40 21.21 12.79
CA SER A 79 6.63 20.65 13.35
C SER A 79 7.68 20.54 12.25
N ILE A 80 8.95 20.70 12.60
CA ILE A 80 10.08 20.65 11.66
C ILE A 80 11.05 19.54 12.08
N ARG A 81 11.62 18.83 11.09
CA ARG A 81 12.65 17.80 11.29
C ARG A 81 13.68 17.84 10.17
N GLU A 82 14.91 17.47 10.49
CA GLU A 82 15.94 17.15 9.50
C GLU A 82 15.58 15.86 8.74
N ILE A 83 15.96 15.78 7.46
CA ILE A 83 15.76 14.61 6.62
C ILE A 83 16.98 13.69 6.76
N ASN A 84 16.77 12.48 7.28
CA ASN A 84 17.87 11.54 7.57
C ASN A 84 18.53 10.95 6.32
N ALA A 85 17.75 10.70 5.27
CA ALA A 85 18.18 10.15 3.99
C ALA A 85 17.13 10.43 2.90
N ALA A 86 17.59 10.62 1.66
CA ALA A 86 16.73 10.75 0.50
C ALA A 86 17.15 9.71 -0.55
N PHE A 87 16.16 9.06 -1.15
CA PHE A 87 16.39 8.03 -2.16
C PHE A 87 15.67 8.38 -3.45
N THR A 88 16.36 8.21 -4.57
CA THR A 88 15.74 8.21 -5.89
C THR A 88 15.33 6.78 -6.22
N SER A 89 14.04 6.56 -6.47
CA SER A 89 13.52 5.28 -6.94
C SER A 89 13.59 5.22 -8.47
N GLY A 90 14.11 4.13 -9.02
CA GLY A 90 14.12 3.87 -10.44
C GLY A 90 12.76 3.37 -10.97
N GLN A 91 12.80 2.74 -12.14
CA GLN A 91 11.62 2.10 -12.73
C GLN A 91 11.08 1.00 -11.81
N GLN A 92 9.75 0.89 -11.73
CA GLN A 92 9.08 -0.18 -10.99
C GLN A 92 8.99 -1.44 -11.85
N CYS A 93 9.30 -2.59 -11.26
CA CYS A 93 8.97 -3.91 -11.75
C CYS A 93 7.73 -4.40 -10.96
N PRO A 94 6.52 -4.34 -11.54
CA PRO A 94 5.30 -4.71 -10.85
C PRO A 94 5.31 -6.19 -10.45
N LEU A 95 4.88 -6.47 -9.23
CA LEU A 95 4.66 -7.80 -8.68
C LEU A 95 3.17 -8.12 -8.50
N TYR A 96 2.33 -7.08 -8.56
CA TYR A 96 0.88 -7.19 -8.49
C TYR A 96 0.23 -6.68 -9.78
N GLU A 97 -0.55 -7.54 -10.43
CA GLU A 97 -1.30 -7.20 -11.62
C GLU A 97 -2.41 -6.18 -11.30
N ILE A 98 -2.44 -5.08 -12.05
CA ILE A 98 -3.49 -4.07 -11.94
C ILE A 98 -4.72 -4.55 -12.70
N PRO A 99 -5.90 -4.65 -12.07
CA PRO A 99 -7.09 -5.11 -12.74
C PRO A 99 -7.57 -4.09 -13.78
N THR A 100 -7.91 -4.59 -14.97
CA THR A 100 -8.52 -3.78 -16.05
C THR A 100 -9.88 -3.23 -15.60
N PRO A 101 -10.26 -2.01 -16.03
CA PRO A 101 -11.60 -1.46 -15.80
C PRO A 101 -12.70 -2.45 -16.19
N THR A 102 -13.76 -2.54 -15.39
CA THR A 102 -14.92 -3.43 -15.60
C THR A 102 -14.64 -4.94 -15.66
N SER A 103 -13.38 -5.36 -15.46
CA SER A 103 -13.05 -6.79 -15.34
C SER A 103 -13.78 -7.43 -14.17
N LYS A 104 -14.04 -8.75 -14.26
CA LYS A 104 -14.63 -9.53 -13.16
C LYS A 104 -13.90 -9.31 -11.84
N ARG A 105 -12.55 -9.27 -11.86
CA ARG A 105 -11.71 -9.01 -10.69
C ARG A 105 -11.96 -7.63 -10.09
N SER A 106 -12.10 -6.58 -10.90
CA SER A 106 -12.41 -5.23 -10.43
C SER A 106 -13.81 -5.13 -9.79
N ILE A 107 -14.81 -5.74 -10.43
CA ILE A 107 -16.20 -5.77 -9.94
C ILE A 107 -16.27 -6.56 -8.62
N ASP A 108 -15.59 -7.70 -8.55
CA ASP A 108 -15.51 -8.52 -7.35
C ASP A 108 -14.80 -7.80 -6.20
N PHE A 109 -13.72 -7.07 -6.49
CA PHE A 109 -13.05 -6.23 -5.50
C PHE A 109 -13.99 -5.17 -4.94
N MET A 110 -14.69 -4.42 -5.80
CA MET A 110 -15.62 -3.38 -5.38
C MET A 110 -16.75 -3.94 -4.50
N ARG A 111 -17.32 -5.08 -4.90
CA ARG A 111 -18.34 -5.79 -4.10
C ARG A 111 -17.81 -6.18 -2.73
N LYS A 112 -16.62 -6.81 -2.66
CA LYS A 112 -16.00 -7.23 -1.40
C LYS A 112 -15.63 -6.04 -0.52
N PHE A 113 -15.13 -4.96 -1.10
CA PHE A 113 -14.79 -3.74 -0.39
C PHE A 113 -16.03 -3.08 0.23
N LEU A 114 -17.13 -2.97 -0.54
CA LEU A 114 -18.42 -2.49 -0.02
C LEU A 114 -18.93 -3.36 1.13
N GLN A 115 -18.81 -4.68 1.02
CA GLN A 115 -19.21 -5.62 2.07
C GLN A 115 -18.39 -5.42 3.37
N VAL A 116 -17.06 -5.28 3.26
CA VAL A 116 -16.19 -4.99 4.41
C VAL A 116 -16.57 -3.66 5.06
N PHE A 117 -16.89 -2.64 4.25
CA PHE A 117 -17.34 -1.35 4.75
C PHE A 117 -18.65 -1.46 5.53
N ILE A 118 -19.65 -2.15 4.97
CA ILE A 118 -20.95 -2.40 5.62
C ILE A 118 -20.76 -3.12 6.97
N TYR A 119 -19.95 -4.18 7.01
CA TYR A 119 -19.67 -4.89 8.25
C TYR A 119 -18.99 -4.01 9.29
N ARG A 120 -18.04 -3.16 8.89
CA ARG A 120 -17.43 -2.19 9.80
C ARG A 120 -18.42 -1.14 10.32
N LEU A 121 -19.39 -0.72 9.51
CA LEU A 121 -20.47 0.17 9.97
C LEU A 121 -21.36 -0.52 11.02
N PHE A 122 -21.76 -1.76 10.80
CA PHE A 122 -22.50 -2.53 11.81
C PHE A 122 -21.70 -2.69 13.11
N LEU A 123 -20.39 -2.97 13.01
CA LEU A 123 -19.51 -3.06 14.19
C LEU A 123 -19.41 -1.73 14.95
N LYS A 124 -19.48 -0.59 14.24
CA LYS A 124 -19.47 0.76 14.83
C LYS A 124 -20.81 1.16 15.45
N SER A 125 -21.93 0.57 15.02
CA SER A 125 -23.26 0.82 15.60
C SER A 125 -23.26 0.51 17.10
N LYS A 126 -23.79 1.45 17.89
CA LYS A 126 -24.02 1.28 19.33
C LYS A 126 -25.40 0.68 19.65
N ASP A 127 -26.31 0.65 18.68
CA ASP A 127 -27.66 0.12 18.85
C ASP A 127 -27.66 -1.40 19.08
N SER A 128 -28.65 -1.88 19.85
CA SER A 128 -28.96 -3.29 20.02
C SER A 128 -30.44 -3.54 19.68
N PRO A 129 -30.76 -4.24 18.58
CA PRO A 129 -29.84 -4.83 17.60
C PRO A 129 -29.11 -3.77 16.77
N ARG A 130 -27.94 -4.12 16.20
CA ARG A 130 -27.11 -3.23 15.38
C ARG A 130 -27.89 -2.76 14.14
N ARG A 131 -27.86 -1.46 13.87
CA ARG A 131 -28.58 -0.83 12.74
C ARG A 131 -27.66 0.15 12.03
N ILE A 132 -27.89 0.35 10.74
CA ILE A 132 -27.17 1.32 9.91
C ILE A 132 -28.15 2.03 8.99
N LYS A 133 -27.81 3.27 8.59
CA LYS A 133 -28.62 4.05 7.65
C LYS A 133 -28.07 3.91 6.23
N MET A 134 -28.96 3.79 5.25
CA MET A 134 -28.57 3.72 3.82
C MET A 134 -27.76 4.96 3.39
N ASP A 135 -28.10 6.13 3.93
CA ASP A 135 -27.46 7.40 3.59
C ASP A 135 -25.97 7.43 3.92
N GLU A 136 -25.54 6.74 4.98
CA GLU A 136 -24.12 6.64 5.34
C GLU A 136 -23.33 5.86 4.28
N ILE A 137 -23.93 4.80 3.72
CA ILE A 137 -23.33 4.02 2.65
C ILE A 137 -23.29 4.83 1.36
N LYS A 138 -24.40 5.49 0.99
CA LYS A 138 -24.44 6.36 -0.20
C LYS A 138 -23.45 7.51 -0.14
N LYS A 139 -23.27 8.10 1.04
CA LYS A 139 -22.27 9.16 1.25
C LYS A 139 -20.84 8.67 1.00
N ALA A 140 -20.52 7.43 1.38
CA ALA A 140 -19.22 6.83 1.14
C ALA A 140 -19.05 6.29 -0.30
N PHE A 141 -20.15 5.88 -0.94
CA PHE A 141 -20.17 5.28 -2.27
C PHE A 141 -21.17 6.01 -3.20
N PRO A 142 -20.96 7.30 -3.53
CA PRO A 142 -21.95 8.11 -4.24
C PRO A 142 -22.23 7.63 -5.67
N LEU A 143 -21.26 6.96 -6.30
CA LEU A 143 -21.38 6.41 -7.65
C LEU A 143 -22.07 5.05 -7.70
N HIS A 144 -22.34 4.42 -6.55
CA HIS A 144 -22.99 3.12 -6.53
C HIS A 144 -24.50 3.28 -6.55
N LEU A 145 -25.15 2.55 -7.47
CA LEU A 145 -26.60 2.44 -7.48
C LEU A 145 -27.10 1.80 -6.19
N GLU A 146 -28.19 2.34 -5.65
CA GLU A 146 -28.79 1.85 -4.41
C GLU A 146 -29.20 0.37 -4.52
N SER A 147 -29.65 -0.06 -5.70
CA SER A 147 -29.99 -1.46 -5.98
C SER A 147 -28.79 -2.39 -5.77
N SER A 148 -27.57 -1.97 -6.13
CA SER A 148 -26.34 -2.73 -5.90
C SER A 148 -25.98 -2.82 -4.42
N ILE A 149 -26.19 -1.73 -3.67
CA ILE A 149 -25.99 -1.70 -2.21
C ILE A 149 -27.00 -2.63 -1.52
N ARG A 150 -28.27 -2.58 -1.91
CA ARG A 150 -29.33 -3.47 -1.39
C ARG A 150 -29.02 -4.94 -1.63
N LYS A 151 -28.47 -5.30 -2.80
CA LYS A 151 -28.00 -6.67 -3.07
C LYS A 151 -26.93 -7.13 -2.08
N CYS A 152 -26.02 -6.24 -1.68
CA CYS A 152 -24.97 -6.55 -0.69
C CYS A 152 -25.50 -6.63 0.75
N LEU A 153 -26.56 -5.90 1.07
CA LEU A 153 -27.20 -5.90 2.41
C LEU A 153 -28.14 -7.10 2.63
N LYS A 154 -28.76 -7.61 1.57
CA LYS A 154 -29.73 -8.72 1.63
C LYS A 154 -29.28 -9.93 2.49
N PRO A 155 -28.03 -10.42 2.43
CA PRO A 155 -27.63 -11.58 3.23
C PRO A 155 -27.39 -11.28 4.73
N CYS A 156 -27.25 -10.01 5.12
CA CYS A 156 -26.78 -9.65 6.46
C CYS A 156 -27.68 -8.64 7.20
N ALA A 157 -28.76 -8.16 6.58
CA ALA A 157 -29.64 -7.16 7.17
C ALA A 157 -31.10 -7.29 6.68
N VAL A 158 -32.03 -6.92 7.55
CA VAL A 158 -33.46 -6.77 7.23
C VAL A 158 -33.79 -5.28 7.13
N PHE A 159 -34.59 -4.90 6.14
CA PHE A 159 -35.04 -3.52 5.98
C PHE A 159 -36.26 -3.24 6.85
N ASN A 160 -36.12 -2.32 7.80
CA ASN A 160 -37.23 -1.82 8.61
C ASN A 160 -37.57 -0.39 8.16
N ARG A 161 -38.79 -0.19 7.64
CA ARG A 161 -39.31 1.13 7.30
C ARG A 161 -39.88 1.77 8.56
N THR A 162 -39.16 2.70 9.16
CA THR A 162 -39.74 3.60 10.15
C THR A 162 -40.48 4.71 9.40
N GLY A 163 -41.80 4.77 9.54
CA GLY A 163 -42.58 5.93 9.10
C GLY A 163 -42.06 7.16 9.84
N VAL A 164 -41.68 8.18 9.08
CA VAL A 164 -41.43 9.50 9.66
C VAL A 164 -42.83 10.10 9.87
N ASN A 165 -43.27 10.23 11.12
CA ASN A 165 -44.36 11.14 11.46
C ASN A 165 -43.83 12.58 11.42
#